data_AF-A0A0N9WLK4-F1
#
_entry.id   AF-A0A0N9WLK4-F1
#
_cell.length_a   1.000
_cell.length_b   1.000
_cell.length_c   1.000
_cell.angle_alpha   90.00
_cell.angle_beta   90.00
_cell.angle_gamma   90.00
#
_symmetry.space_group_name_H-M   'P 1'
#
loop_
_entity.id
_entity.type
_entity.pdbx_description
1 polymer ?
#
loop_
_entity_poly.entity_id
_entity_poly.type
_entity_poly.pdbx_seq_one_letter_code
_entity_poly.pdbx_strand_id
1 'polypeptide(L)'
;MSTTEQVQSTGKYSAKWQERFDFFDTYGAPNDPRYKEAVKTLPGVKKKILINANVIAFFFGPIYLFVLGLWKKNLALLGIFLAINIALSVIFALIGMEFPRPLSTGLSIALSMMYALMANYAYYLKEVKGEQGWNPFKGMRL
;
A
#
# COMPACT_ATOMS: atom_id res chain seq x y z
N MET A 1 18.15 22.13 -39.85
CA MET A 1 18.75 20.99 -39.14
C MET A 1 18.01 20.84 -37.82
N SER A 2 17.35 19.71 -37.62
CA SER A 2 16.62 19.36 -36.41
C SER A 2 17.53 18.56 -35.47
N THR A 3 17.69 19.01 -34.24
CA THR A 3 18.20 18.18 -33.13
C THR A 3 17.60 18.80 -31.86
N THR A 4 16.40 18.37 -31.45
CA THR A 4 16.22 17.43 -30.32
C THR A 4 17.23 17.63 -29.19
N GLU A 5 16.92 18.55 -28.28
CA GLU A 5 17.18 18.31 -26.87
C GLU A 5 15.84 18.39 -26.16
N GLN A 6 15.28 17.21 -25.93
CA GLN A 6 14.15 17.02 -25.04
C GLN A 6 14.52 17.62 -23.69
N VAL A 7 13.82 18.70 -23.33
CA VAL A 7 13.77 19.19 -21.96
C VAL A 7 13.23 18.06 -21.11
N GLN A 8 14.15 17.35 -20.47
CA GLN A 8 13.89 16.30 -19.51
C GLN A 8 13.11 16.97 -18.37
N SER A 9 11.78 16.80 -18.38
CA SER A 9 10.92 17.14 -17.24
C SER A 9 11.44 16.35 -16.03
N THR A 10 12.27 16.98 -15.21
CA THR A 10 12.66 16.46 -13.90
C THR A 10 11.45 16.60 -12.98
N GLY A 11 10.49 15.69 -13.13
CA GLY A 11 9.27 15.66 -12.33
C GLY A 11 9.58 15.53 -10.83
N LYS A 12 8.69 16.08 -10.00
CA LYS A 12 8.72 16.06 -8.52
C LYS A 12 8.96 14.65 -7.92
N TYR A 13 8.68 13.59 -8.67
CA TYR A 13 8.80 12.19 -8.22
C TYR A 13 9.72 11.36 -9.10
N SER A 14 10.26 10.28 -8.53
CA SER A 14 11.04 9.30 -9.29
C SER A 14 10.19 8.61 -10.37
N ALA A 15 10.82 8.09 -11.42
CA ALA A 15 10.14 7.38 -12.51
C ALA A 15 9.24 6.23 -12.01
N LYS A 16 9.65 5.50 -10.96
CA LYS A 16 8.84 4.44 -10.34
C LYS A 16 7.56 4.98 -9.70
N TRP A 17 7.61 6.15 -9.08
CA TRP A 17 6.43 6.78 -8.49
C TRP A 17 5.52 7.38 -9.54
N GLN A 18 6.10 8.07 -10.53
CA GLN A 18 5.36 8.60 -11.66
C GLN A 18 4.57 7.50 -12.37
N GLU A 19 5.21 6.37 -12.68
CA GLU A 19 4.55 5.22 -13.33
C GLU A 19 3.36 4.68 -12.52
N ARG A 20 3.48 4.60 -11.19
CA ARG A 20 2.36 4.19 -10.32
C ARG A 20 1.22 5.19 -10.39
N PHE A 21 1.54 6.48 -10.30
CA PHE A 21 0.55 7.55 -10.27
C PHE A 21 -0.20 7.64 -11.60
N ASP A 22 0.52 7.60 -12.71
CA ASP A 22 -0.07 7.63 -14.06
C ASP A 22 -0.99 6.42 -14.28
N PHE A 23 -0.61 5.25 -13.77
CA PHE A 23 -1.45 4.04 -13.82
C PHE A 23 -2.76 4.23 -13.05
N PHE A 24 -2.70 4.75 -11.80
CA PHE A 24 -3.89 4.99 -10.99
C PHE A 24 -4.78 6.12 -11.54
N ASP A 25 -4.20 7.12 -12.18
CA ASP A 25 -4.96 8.21 -12.82
C ASP A 25 -5.73 7.70 -14.05
N THR A 26 -5.11 6.82 -14.83
CA THR A 26 -5.71 6.22 -16.03
C THR A 26 -6.76 5.17 -15.70
N TYR A 27 -6.45 4.22 -14.81
CA TYR A 27 -7.25 3.01 -14.58
C TYR A 27 -8.02 3.00 -13.26
N GLY A 28 -7.83 4.01 -12.42
CA GLY A 28 -8.52 4.16 -11.15
C GLY A 28 -7.88 3.37 -10.00
N ALA A 29 -8.64 3.27 -8.92
CA ALA A 29 -8.24 2.61 -7.68
C ALA A 29 -8.12 1.08 -7.85
N PRO A 30 -7.42 0.38 -6.93
CA PRO A 30 -7.37 -1.09 -6.93
C PRO A 30 -8.74 -1.81 -6.96
N ASN A 31 -9.81 -1.17 -6.48
CA ASN A 31 -11.17 -1.70 -6.54
C ASN A 31 -11.96 -1.29 -7.80
N ASP A 32 -11.40 -0.47 -8.69
CA ASP A 32 -12.01 -0.12 -9.98
C ASP A 32 -12.05 -1.36 -10.90
N PRO A 33 -13.16 -1.63 -11.60
CA PRO A 33 -13.23 -2.74 -12.56
C PRO A 33 -12.12 -2.71 -13.63
N ARG A 34 -11.70 -1.51 -14.07
CA ARG A 34 -10.67 -1.33 -15.10
C ARG A 34 -9.28 -1.70 -14.61
N TYR A 35 -9.00 -1.51 -13.32
CA TYR A 35 -7.70 -1.75 -12.72
C TYR A 35 -7.20 -3.18 -12.95
N LYS A 36 -8.06 -4.18 -12.70
CA LYS A 36 -7.68 -5.60 -12.81
C LYS A 36 -7.31 -5.97 -14.24
N GLU A 37 -8.08 -5.51 -15.22
CA GLU A 37 -7.80 -5.80 -16.63
C GLU A 37 -6.54 -5.07 -17.10
N ALA A 38 -6.32 -3.82 -16.69
CA ALA A 38 -5.10 -3.08 -16.98
C ALA A 38 -3.85 -3.70 -16.35
N VAL A 39 -3.92 -4.22 -15.13
CA VAL A 39 -2.79 -4.93 -14.51
C VAL A 39 -2.40 -6.17 -15.32
N LYS A 40 -3.36 -6.87 -15.92
CA LYS A 40 -3.06 -8.09 -16.70
C LYS A 40 -2.26 -7.78 -17.96
N THR A 41 -2.50 -6.64 -18.60
CA THR A 41 -1.81 -6.20 -19.82
C THR A 41 -0.39 -5.70 -19.58
N LEU A 42 -0.01 -5.42 -18.31
CA LEU A 42 1.35 -5.00 -17.97
C LEU A 42 2.40 -6.05 -18.35
N PRO A 43 3.54 -5.63 -18.94
CA PRO A 43 4.57 -6.55 -19.39
C PRO A 43 5.33 -7.16 -18.20
N GLY A 44 5.24 -8.48 -18.08
CA GLY A 44 5.99 -9.27 -17.10
C GLY A 44 5.54 -9.09 -15.65
N VAL A 45 6.09 -9.93 -14.76
CA VAL A 45 5.71 -9.98 -13.34
C VAL A 45 6.21 -8.75 -12.57
N LYS A 46 7.37 -8.20 -12.94
CA LYS A 46 7.98 -7.05 -12.25
C LYS A 46 7.08 -5.81 -12.27
N LYS A 47 6.46 -5.50 -13.42
CA LYS A 47 5.55 -4.35 -13.56
C LYS A 47 4.25 -4.55 -12.80
N LYS A 48 3.72 -5.79 -12.81
CA LYS A 48 2.55 -6.17 -12.00
C LYS A 48 2.82 -5.96 -10.51
N ILE A 49 3.99 -6.38 -10.02
CA ILE A 49 4.40 -6.15 -8.62
C ILE A 49 4.60 -4.65 -8.35
N LEU A 50 5.26 -3.91 -9.25
CA LEU A 50 5.52 -2.47 -9.08
C LEU A 50 4.25 -1.66 -8.80
N ILE A 51 3.17 -1.97 -9.53
CA ILE A 51 1.88 -1.31 -9.40
C ILE A 51 1.13 -1.81 -8.15
N ASN A 52 1.00 -3.13 -7.97
CA ASN A 52 0.17 -3.69 -6.91
C ASN A 52 0.79 -3.67 -5.52
N ALA A 53 2.12 -3.62 -5.40
CA ALA A 53 2.79 -3.75 -4.12
C ALA A 53 4.01 -2.83 -3.99
N ASN A 54 4.33 -2.52 -2.75
CA ASN A 54 5.54 -1.81 -2.36
C ASN A 54 6.39 -2.71 -1.47
N VAL A 55 7.49 -3.21 -2.04
CA VAL A 55 8.41 -4.13 -1.35
C VAL A 55 9.04 -3.47 -0.12
N ILE A 56 9.31 -2.16 -0.16
CA ILE A 56 9.86 -1.44 0.99
C ILE A 56 8.82 -1.39 2.12
N ALA A 57 7.56 -1.13 1.78
CA ALA A 57 6.47 -1.12 2.76
C ALA A 57 6.17 -2.52 3.34
N PHE A 58 6.48 -3.61 2.62
CA PHE A 58 6.34 -4.95 3.17
C PHE A 58 7.24 -5.17 4.39
N PHE A 59 8.52 -4.81 4.27
CA PHE A 59 9.51 -5.01 5.35
C PHE A 59 9.52 -3.87 6.38
N PHE A 60 9.22 -2.64 5.95
CA PHE A 60 9.37 -1.43 6.77
C PHE A 60 8.08 -0.61 6.89
N GLY A 61 6.92 -1.24 6.71
CA GLY A 61 5.61 -0.59 6.59
C GLY A 61 5.36 0.59 7.53
N PRO A 62 5.37 0.40 8.87
CA PRO A 62 5.09 1.47 9.81
C PRO A 62 6.03 2.67 9.66
N ILE A 63 7.34 2.43 9.53
CA ILE A 63 8.35 3.49 9.40
C ILE A 63 8.21 4.17 8.03
N TYR A 64 8.05 3.37 6.98
CA TYR A 64 7.99 3.85 5.60
C TYR A 64 6.77 4.72 5.34
N LEU A 65 5.60 4.40 5.90
CA LEU A 65 4.43 5.27 5.75
C LEU A 65 4.60 6.62 6.46
N PHE A 66 5.34 6.69 7.57
CA PHE A 66 5.70 7.98 8.16
C PHE A 66 6.63 8.78 7.26
N VAL A 67 7.63 8.14 6.65
CA VAL A 67 8.51 8.78 5.66
C VAL A 67 7.70 9.32 4.47
N LEU A 68 6.69 8.59 4.00
CA LEU A 68 5.78 9.04 2.96
C LEU A 68 4.73 10.06 3.45
N GLY A 69 4.73 10.45 4.73
CA GLY A 69 3.77 11.40 5.31
C GLY A 69 2.33 10.86 5.43
N LEU A 70 2.13 9.53 5.34
CA LEU A 70 0.84 8.86 5.42
C LEU A 70 0.40 8.57 6.86
N TRP A 71 0.68 9.51 7.78
CA TRP A 71 0.57 9.28 9.23
C TRP A 71 -0.84 8.88 9.70
N LYS A 72 -1.91 9.47 9.16
CA LYS A 72 -3.30 9.15 9.55
C LYS A 72 -3.66 7.68 9.26
N LYS A 73 -3.43 7.24 8.02
CA LYS A 73 -3.67 5.83 7.61
C LYS A 73 -2.78 4.88 8.39
N ASN A 74 -1.53 5.27 8.65
CA ASN A 74 -0.59 4.47 9.42
C ASN A 74 -1.06 4.25 10.86
N LEU A 75 -1.43 5.33 11.57
CA LEU A 75 -1.96 5.26 12.93
C LEU A 75 -3.27 4.47 12.99
N ALA A 76 -4.17 4.66 12.02
CA ALA A 76 -5.40 3.87 11.94
C ALA A 76 -5.10 2.36 11.82
N LEU A 77 -4.17 1.99 10.93
CA LEU A 77 -3.81 0.60 10.74
C LEU A 77 -3.13 0.00 11.97
N LEU A 78 -2.23 0.73 12.63
CA LEU A 78 -1.61 0.30 13.89
C LEU A 78 -2.66 0.12 14.99
N GLY A 79 -3.63 1.04 15.09
CA GLY A 79 -4.73 0.92 16.04
C GLY A 79 -5.61 -0.31 15.79
N ILE A 80 -5.97 -0.57 14.53
CA ILE A 80 -6.72 -1.79 14.13
C ILE A 80 -5.93 -3.04 14.50
N PHE A 81 -4.65 -3.08 14.15
CA PHE A 81 -3.81 -4.24 14.44
C PHE A 81 -3.62 -4.48 15.93
N LEU A 82 -3.42 -3.43 16.72
CA LEU A 82 -3.34 -3.50 18.17
C LEU A 82 -4.65 -4.04 18.77
N ALA A 83 -5.80 -3.53 18.32
CA ALA A 83 -7.11 -3.97 18.79
C ALA A 83 -7.35 -5.46 18.49
N ILE A 84 -6.99 -5.93 17.29
CA ILE A 84 -7.09 -7.36 16.92
C ILE A 84 -6.21 -8.21 17.83
N ASN A 85 -4.95 -7.81 18.07
CA ASN A 85 -4.03 -8.57 18.92
C ASN A 85 -4.53 -8.65 20.38
N ILE A 86 -5.03 -7.54 20.93
CA ILE A 86 -5.63 -7.53 22.28
C ILE A 86 -6.86 -8.44 22.33
N ALA A 87 -7.79 -8.30 21.38
CA ALA A 87 -9.00 -9.10 21.34
C ALA A 87 -8.70 -10.61 21.27
N LEU A 88 -7.79 -11.01 20.38
CA LEU A 88 -7.36 -12.41 20.28
C LEU A 88 -6.67 -12.88 21.56
N SER A 89 -5.76 -12.08 22.14
CA SER A 89 -5.08 -12.45 23.39
C SER A 89 -6.07 -12.71 24.53
N VAL A 90 -7.09 -11.86 24.65
CA VAL A 90 -8.16 -12.02 25.65
C VAL A 90 -8.96 -13.30 25.39
N ILE A 91 -9.37 -13.55 24.14
CA ILE A 91 -10.13 -14.76 23.78
C ILE A 91 -9.36 -16.03 24.14
N PHE A 92 -8.09 -16.10 23.78
CA PHE A 92 -7.23 -17.26 24.08
C PHE A 92 -7.04 -17.45 25.59
N ALA A 93 -6.83 -16.36 26.33
CA ALA A 93 -6.75 -16.41 27.79
C ALA A 93 -8.04 -16.94 28.44
N LEU A 94 -9.22 -16.52 27.96
CA LEU A 94 -10.51 -16.94 28.51
C LEU A 94 -10.80 -18.44 28.30
N ILE A 95 -10.29 -19.03 27.22
CA ILE A 95 -10.45 -20.46 26.92
C ILE A 95 -9.26 -21.31 27.41
N GLY A 96 -8.38 -20.73 28.23
CA GLY A 96 -7.25 -21.43 28.83
C GLY A 96 -6.17 -21.87 27.84
N MET A 97 -6.09 -21.23 26.67
CA MET A 97 -5.10 -21.54 25.64
C MET A 97 -4.06 -20.43 25.52
N GLU A 98 -2.81 -20.81 25.24
CA GLU A 98 -1.78 -19.85 24.89
C GLU A 98 -2.00 -19.31 23.47
N PHE A 99 -1.54 -18.08 23.22
CA PHE A 99 -1.63 -17.47 21.89
C PHE A 99 -0.70 -18.19 20.90
N PRO A 100 -1.22 -18.88 19.86
CA PRO A 100 -0.39 -19.75 19.03
C PRO A 100 0.64 -18.98 18.21
N ARG A 101 1.90 -19.43 18.22
CA ARG A 101 2.98 -18.82 17.41
C ARG A 101 2.68 -18.76 15.90
N PRO A 102 2.06 -19.77 15.27
CA PRO A 102 1.69 -19.68 13.85
C PRO A 102 0.67 -18.56 13.59
N LEU A 103 -0.26 -18.33 14.52
CA LEU A 103 -1.25 -17.26 14.42
C LEU A 103 -0.58 -15.89 14.55
N SER A 104 0.30 -15.69 15.53
CA SER A 104 1.02 -14.42 15.69
C SER A 104 1.92 -14.10 14.48
N THR A 105 2.57 -15.13 13.93
CA THR A 105 3.38 -15.00 12.70
C THR A 105 2.50 -14.66 11.51
N GLY A 106 1.37 -15.33 11.34
CA GLY A 106 0.40 -15.06 10.27
C GLY A 106 -0.15 -13.63 10.32
N LEU A 107 -0.49 -13.13 11.51
CA LEU A 107 -0.92 -11.74 11.70
C LEU A 107 0.17 -10.73 11.31
N SER A 108 1.42 -11.01 11.68
CA SER A 108 2.56 -10.14 11.34
C SER A 108 2.77 -10.08 9.82
N ILE A 109 2.71 -11.23 9.14
CA ILE A 109 2.80 -11.30 7.67
C ILE A 109 1.61 -10.59 7.02
N ALA A 110 0.39 -10.77 7.55
CA ALA A 110 -0.79 -10.09 7.04
C ALA A 110 -0.67 -8.56 7.15
N LEU A 111 -0.13 -8.04 8.25
CA LEU A 111 0.14 -6.61 8.41
C LEU A 111 1.18 -6.10 7.40
N SER A 112 2.29 -6.82 7.23
CA SER A 112 3.30 -6.51 6.21
C SER A 112 2.71 -6.50 4.79
N MET A 113 1.85 -7.47 4.47
CA MET A 113 1.14 -7.50 3.18
C MET A 113 0.19 -6.33 3.02
N MET A 114 -0.57 -5.94 4.07
CA MET A 114 -1.44 -4.77 4.02
C MET A 114 -0.64 -3.50 3.69
N TYR A 115 0.49 -3.28 4.38
CA TYR A 115 1.37 -2.15 4.08
C TYR A 115 1.89 -2.18 2.64
N ALA A 116 2.34 -3.34 2.17
CA ALA A 116 2.81 -3.51 0.80
C ALA A 116 1.74 -3.13 -0.23
N LEU A 117 0.51 -3.60 -0.05
CA LEU A 117 -0.58 -3.41 -1.02
C LEU A 117 -1.16 -2.00 -0.98
N MET A 118 -1.24 -1.36 0.19
CA MET A 118 -1.88 -0.04 0.32
C MET A 118 -0.96 1.12 -0.06
N ALA A 119 0.35 1.00 0.18
CA ALA A 119 1.25 2.15 0.21
C ALA A 119 1.26 2.94 -1.11
N ASN A 120 1.24 2.24 -2.25
CA ASN A 120 1.31 2.90 -3.56
C ASN A 120 0.09 3.80 -3.81
N TYR A 121 -1.12 3.26 -3.62
CA TYR A 121 -2.36 3.99 -3.85
C TYR A 121 -2.61 5.05 -2.78
N ALA A 122 -2.29 4.76 -1.51
CA ALA A 122 -2.38 5.74 -0.44
C ALA A 122 -1.48 6.97 -0.69
N TYR A 123 -0.27 6.75 -1.21
CA TYR A 123 0.64 7.85 -1.55
C TYR A 123 0.14 8.65 -2.75
N TYR A 124 -0.40 7.98 -3.77
CA TYR A 124 -1.07 8.64 -4.90
C TYR A 124 -2.22 9.55 -4.46
N LEU A 125 -3.12 9.06 -3.59
CA LEU A 125 -4.22 9.86 -3.07
C LEU A 125 -3.72 11.13 -2.39
N LYS A 126 -2.67 11.04 -1.58
CA LYS A 126 -2.08 12.17 -0.88
C LYS A 126 -1.42 13.17 -1.84
N GLU A 127 -0.56 12.69 -2.72
CA GLU A 127 0.30 13.53 -3.55
C GLU A 127 -0.36 14.07 -4.81
N VAL A 128 -1.32 13.33 -5.39
CA VAL A 128 -1.98 13.69 -6.66
C VAL A 128 -3.39 14.20 -6.43
N LYS A 129 -4.14 13.61 -5.49
CA LYS A 129 -5.53 14.02 -5.20
C LYS A 129 -5.66 14.93 -3.98
N GLY A 130 -4.58 15.18 -3.23
CA GLY A 130 -4.62 15.99 -2.01
C GLY A 130 -5.39 15.33 -0.86
N GLU A 131 -5.66 14.03 -0.95
CA GLU A 131 -6.53 13.32 0.00
C GLU A 131 -5.72 12.56 1.06
N GLN A 132 -5.81 13.03 2.31
CA GLN A 132 -5.20 12.37 3.45
C GLN A 132 -6.21 12.11 4.58
N GLY A 133 -6.93 11.00 4.45
CA GLY A 133 -7.94 10.52 5.43
C GLY A 133 -7.45 9.41 6.36
N TRP A 134 -8.32 9.01 7.30
CA TRP A 134 -8.03 7.98 8.31
C TRP A 134 -8.27 6.55 7.82
N ASN A 135 -9.16 6.33 6.83
CA ASN A 135 -9.43 4.98 6.32
C ASN A 135 -8.20 4.43 5.56
N PRO A 136 -7.47 3.42 6.09
CA PRO A 136 -6.29 2.86 5.43
C PRO A 136 -6.67 2.04 4.18
N PHE A 137 -7.93 1.60 4.08
CA PHE A 137 -8.44 0.72 3.03
C PHE A 137 -9.14 1.46 1.88
N LYS A 138 -9.11 2.80 1.85
CA LYS A 138 -9.75 3.58 0.78
C LYS A 138 -9.21 3.14 -0.60
N GLY A 139 -10.12 2.67 -1.46
CA GLY A 139 -9.84 2.22 -2.83
C GLY A 139 -9.22 0.82 -2.92
N MET A 140 -9.03 0.12 -1.81
CA MET A 140 -8.54 -1.26 -1.79
C MET A 140 -9.66 -2.23 -2.16
N ARG A 141 -9.30 -3.31 -2.86
CA ARG A 141 -10.17 -4.47 -3.05
C ARG A 141 -9.90 -5.44 -1.90
N LEU A 142 -10.76 -5.37 -0.88
CA LEU A 142 -10.75 -6.28 0.27
C LEU A 142 -11.75 -7.43 0.05
#